data_AF-A0A7X1PBH7-F1
#
_entry.id   AF-A0A7X1PBH7-F1
#
_cell.length_a   1.000
_cell.length_b   1.000
_cell.length_c   1.000
_cell.angle_alpha   90.00
_cell.angle_beta   90.00
_cell.angle_gamma   90.00
#
_symmetry.space_group_name_H-M   'P 1'
#
loop_
_entity.id
_entity.type
_entity.pdbx_description
1 polymer ?
#
loop_
_entity_poly.entity_id
_entity_poly.type
_entity_poly.pdbx_seq_one_letter_code
_entity_poly.pdbx_strand_id
1 'polypeptide(L)' 'MSLLAHLTRKRPQAAAAPLSECPHWELAPRWDSVDDIGHTDRITHYNCTTCGNTLSRAEADARAAS' A
#
# COMPACT_ATOMS: atom_id res chain seq x y z
N MET A 1 13.73 28.96 -21.95
CA MET A 1 13.37 27.52 -21.99
C MET A 1 13.80 26.90 -20.66
N SER A 2 12.87 26.68 -19.73
CA SER A 2 13.16 26.07 -18.41
C SER A 2 12.39 24.76 -18.27
N LEU A 3 13.05 23.66 -18.60
CA LEU A 3 12.51 22.29 -18.66
C LEU A 3 12.76 21.47 -17.37
N LEU A 4 12.83 22.11 -16.19
CA LEU A 4 13.26 21.44 -14.95
C LEU A 4 12.26 21.55 -13.76
N ALA A 5 11.07 22.10 -13.96
CA ALA A 5 10.12 22.36 -12.87
C ALA A 5 9.12 21.21 -12.58
N HIS A 6 9.25 20.02 -13.18
CA HIS A 6 8.20 18.98 -13.15
C HIS A 6 8.58 17.66 -12.46
N LEU A 7 9.73 17.57 -11.81
CA LEU A 7 10.17 16.35 -11.12
C LEU A 7 9.61 16.21 -9.69
N THR A 8 9.01 17.26 -9.13
CA THR A 8 8.27 17.20 -7.85
C THR A 8 6.77 16.97 -8.09
N ARG A 9 6.42 16.01 -8.96
CA ARG A 9 5.03 15.53 -9.01
C ARG A 9 4.72 14.78 -7.71
N LYS A 10 4.15 15.51 -6.75
CA LYS A 10 3.37 14.93 -5.65
C LYS A 10 2.36 13.97 -6.30
N ARG A 11 2.60 12.67 -6.14
CA ARG A 11 1.73 11.62 -6.70
C ARG A 11 0.30 11.93 -6.25
N PRO A 12 -0.65 12.17 -7.17
CA PRO A 12 -2.02 12.36 -6.78
C PRO A 12 -2.45 11.05 -6.12
N GLN A 13 -2.70 11.12 -4.81
CA GLN A 13 -3.41 10.06 -4.11
C GLN A 13 -4.74 9.93 -4.86
N ALA A 14 -4.93 8.80 -5.54
CA ALA A 14 -6.17 8.52 -6.25
C ALA A 14 -7.32 8.74 -5.26
N ALA A 15 -8.29 9.55 -5.68
CA ALA A 15 -9.43 9.91 -4.84
C ALA A 15 -10.10 8.63 -4.34
N ALA A 16 -10.05 8.41 -3.02
CA ALA A 16 -10.69 7.28 -2.38
C ALA A 16 -12.21 7.39 -2.60
N ALA A 17 -12.79 6.38 -3.23
CA ALA A 17 -14.23 6.21 -3.34
C ALA A 17 -14.86 6.08 -1.94
N PRO A 18 -16.13 6.47 -1.75
CA PRO A 18 -16.76 6.47 -0.43
C PRO A 18 -16.80 5.05 0.15
N LEU A 19 -16.28 4.91 1.37
CA LEU A 19 -16.19 3.66 2.12
C LEU A 19 -17.57 3.19 2.53
N SER A 20 -18.13 2.23 1.81
CA SER A 20 -19.17 1.35 2.34
C SER A 20 -18.51 0.05 2.78
N GLU A 21 -17.88 0.16 3.96
CA GLU A 21 -17.33 -0.87 4.85
C GLU A 21 -16.05 -1.59 4.42
N CYS A 22 -14.90 -1.10 4.93
CA CYS A 22 -13.61 -1.76 4.71
C CYS A 22 -13.05 -2.36 6.02
N PRO A 23 -13.17 -3.69 6.22
CA PRO A 23 -12.46 -4.45 7.24
C PRO A 23 -11.16 -5.12 6.71
N HIS A 24 -10.68 -4.64 5.55
CA HIS A 24 -9.41 -4.92 4.84
C HIS A 24 -9.23 -6.33 4.23
N TRP A 25 -10.07 -6.65 3.23
CA TRP A 25 -10.01 -7.87 2.40
C TRP A 25 -9.00 -7.83 1.24
N GLU A 26 -8.60 -6.65 0.77
CA GLU A 26 -7.64 -6.49 -0.33
C GLU A 26 -6.36 -5.82 0.16
N LEU A 27 -5.36 -6.65 0.49
CA LEU A 27 -4.07 -6.22 1.03
C LEU A 27 -2.97 -6.38 -0.03
N ALA A 28 -2.32 -5.26 -0.38
CA ALA A 28 -1.17 -5.25 -1.26
C ALA A 28 0.13 -5.23 -0.44
N PRO A 29 1.05 -6.19 -0.65
CA PRO A 29 2.32 -6.22 0.07
C PRO A 29 3.25 -5.07 -0.33
N ARG A 30 4.05 -4.61 0.63
CA ARG A 30 5.09 -3.61 0.44
C ARG A 30 6.43 -4.09 0.96
N TRP A 31 7.47 -3.70 0.25
CA TRP A 31 8.86 -4.02 0.53
C TRP A 31 9.65 -2.72 0.55
N ASP A 32 10.70 -2.70 1.37
CA ASP A 32 11.59 -1.55 1.49
C ASP A 32 12.70 -1.57 0.43
N SER A 33 12.93 -2.71 -0.23
CA SER A 33 13.92 -2.89 -1.30
C SER A 33 13.33 -3.64 -2.50
N VAL A 34 13.85 -3.32 -3.69
CA VAL A 34 13.43 -3.95 -4.95
C VAL A 34 13.80 -5.43 -4.98
N ASP A 35 14.97 -5.78 -4.43
CA ASP A 35 15.44 -7.16 -4.32
C ASP A 35 14.52 -8.05 -3.46
N ASP A 36 13.64 -7.45 -2.66
CA ASP A 36 12.75 -8.17 -1.76
C ASP A 36 11.38 -8.45 -2.39
N ILE A 37 11.09 -7.86 -3.56
CA ILE A 37 9.80 -8.03 -4.24
C ILE A 37 9.59 -9.50 -4.59
N GLY A 38 8.41 -10.02 -4.21
CA GLY A 38 8.04 -11.43 -4.42
C GLY A 38 8.47 -12.35 -3.26
N HIS A 39 9.31 -11.87 -2.34
CA HIS A 39 9.64 -12.59 -1.11
C HIS A 39 8.63 -12.25 -0.02
N THR A 40 7.64 -13.12 0.16
CA THR A 40 6.53 -12.93 1.11
C THR A 40 7.02 -12.82 2.55
N ASP A 41 8.14 -13.43 2.91
CA ASP A 41 8.79 -13.33 4.22
C ASP A 41 9.45 -11.97 4.48
N ARG A 42 9.72 -11.19 3.41
CA ARG A 42 10.39 -9.88 3.48
C ARG A 42 9.45 -8.69 3.35
N ILE A 43 8.14 -8.92 3.24
CA ILE A 43 7.12 -7.86 3.29
C ILE A 43 7.25 -7.09 4.61
N THR A 44 7.37 -5.77 4.52
CA THR A 44 7.54 -4.89 5.67
C THR A 44 6.19 -4.43 6.22
N HIS A 45 5.23 -4.18 5.33
CA HIS A 45 3.86 -3.83 5.67
C HIS A 45 2.91 -4.13 4.50
N TYR A 46 1.61 -4.02 4.75
CA TYR A 46 0.58 -4.14 3.74
C TYR A 46 -0.20 -2.84 3.62
N ASN A 47 -0.61 -2.49 2.41
CA ASN A 47 -1.53 -1.39 2.19
C ASN A 47 -2.87 -1.94 1.71
N CYS A 48 -3.95 -1.53 2.35
CA CYS A 48 -5.28 -1.82 1.83
C CYS A 48 -5.52 -0.99 0.56
N THR A 49 -5.89 -1.65 -0.53
CA THR A 49 -6.17 -0.98 -1.81
C THR A 49 -7.50 -0.24 -1.80
N THR A 50 -8.41 -0.59 -0.89
CA THR A 50 -9.74 0.02 -0.78
C THR A 50 -9.73 1.31 0.03
N CYS A 51 -9.16 1.30 1.25
CA CYS A 51 -9.18 2.47 2.15
C CYS A 51 -7.83 3.20 2.24
N GLY A 52 -6.74 2.59 1.76
CA GLY A 52 -5.39 3.17 1.81
C GLY A 52 -4.67 3.03 3.15
N ASN A 53 -5.26 2.40 4.16
CA ASN A 53 -4.59 2.15 5.44
C ASN A 53 -3.39 1.23 5.27
N THR A 54 -2.35 1.50 6.05
CA THR A 54 -1.17 0.65 6.20
C THR A 54 -1.39 -0.24 7.42
N LEU A 55 -1.16 -1.54 7.23
CA LEU A 55 -1.22 -2.56 8.27
C LEU A 55 0.16 -3.18 8.45
N SER A 56 0.52 -3.47 9.69
CA SER A 56 1.67 -4.31 9.98
C SER A 56 1.44 -5.74 9.48
N ARG A 57 2.52 -6.52 9.38
CA ARG A 57 2.43 -7.94 9.05
C ARG A 57 1.52 -8.70 10.01
N ALA A 58 1.67 -8.49 11.31
CA ALA A 58 0.86 -9.19 12.32
C ALA A 58 -0.65 -8.89 12.19
N GLU A 59 -1.02 -7.64 11.87
CA GLU A 59 -2.43 -7.27 11.64
C GLU A 59 -2.98 -7.89 10.35
N ALA A 60 -2.16 -7.98 9.30
CA ALA A 60 -2.52 -8.65 8.05
C ALA A 60 -2.70 -10.17 8.25
N ASP A 61 -1.81 -10.80 9.01
CA ASP A 61 -1.89 -12.23 9.32
C ASP A 61 -3.14 -12.57 10.15
N ALA A 62 -3.48 -11.73 11.13
CA ALA A 62 -4.71 -11.87 11.91
C ALA A 62 -5.98 -11.79 11.04
N ARG A 63 -5.92 -11.04 9.92
CA ARG A 63 -7.01 -10.96 8.94
C ARG A 63 -7.09 -12.17 8.01
N ALA A 64 -5.96 -12.72 7.59
CA ALA A 64 -5.93 -13.92 6.76
C ALA A 64 -6.44 -15.18 7.48
N ALA A 65 -6.40 -15.18 8.82
CA ALA A 65 -6.85 -16.29 9.67
C ALA A 65 -8.33 -16.21 10.09
N SER A 66 -9.04 -15.12 9.74
CA SER A 66 -10.47 -14.90 10.05
C SER A 66 -11.36 -15.31 8.90
#